data_AF-A0A528TGF4-F1
#
_entry.id   AF-A0A528TGF4-F1
#
_cell.length_a   1.000
_cell.length_b   1.000
_cell.length_c   1.000
_cell.angle_alpha   90.00
_cell.angle_beta   90.00
_cell.angle_gamma   90.00
#
_symmetry.space_group_name_H-M   'P 1'
#
loop_
_entity.id
_entity.type
_entity.pdbx_description
1 polymer ?
#
loop_
_entity_poly.entity_id
_entity_poly.type
_entity_poly.pdbx_seq_one_letter_code
_entity_poly.pdbx_strand_id
1 'polypeptide(L)'
;TRAIEDDRAMMEAGGFSRLLGFALKWQKPSFPIKGADLIELGAAPGPKLGATLKNLEREWVDSAFAMDRGALLKRAAQALEA
;
A
#
# COMPACT_ATOMS: atom_id res chain seq x y z
N THR A 1 -32.19 30.75 -0.07
CA THR A 1 -31.33 31.92 0.14
C THR A 1 -29.90 31.43 0.32
N ARG A 2 -28.90 32.19 -0.13
CA ARG A 2 -27.46 31.86 -0.01
C ARG A 2 -27.03 31.36 1.38
N ALA A 3 -27.63 31.91 2.44
CA ALA A 3 -27.37 31.49 3.82
C ALA A 3 -27.70 30.01 4.11
N ILE A 4 -28.78 29.46 3.53
CA ILE A 4 -29.18 28.05 3.75
C ILE A 4 -28.20 27.09 3.07
N GLU A 5 -27.63 27.50 1.93
CA GLU A 5 -26.63 26.72 1.20
C GLU A 5 -25.28 26.69 1.94
N ASP A 6 -24.85 27.83 2.50
CA ASP A 6 -23.65 27.92 3.35
C ASP A 6 -23.77 27.07 4.64
N ASP A 7 -24.91 27.11 5.33
CA ASP A 7 -25.15 26.32 6.55
C ASP A 7 -25.09 24.81 6.28
N ARG A 8 -25.63 24.37 5.15
CA ARG A 8 -25.59 22.96 4.73
C ARG A 8 -24.16 22.53 4.39
N ALA A 9 -23.42 23.35 3.66
CA ALA A 9 -22.02 23.09 3.34
C ALA A 9 -21.15 22.99 4.61
N MET A 10 -21.42 23.83 5.62
CA MET A 10 -20.71 23.80 6.90
C MET A 10 -21.03 22.55 7.73
N MET A 11 -22.28 22.09 7.74
CA MET A 11 -22.65 20.81 8.37
C MET A 11 -22.03 19.60 7.68
N GLU A 12 -22.03 19.58 6.34
CA GLU A 12 -21.40 18.51 5.55
C GLU A 12 -19.88 18.45 5.82
N ALA A 13 -19.20 19.61 5.87
CA ALA A 13 -17.78 19.69 6.25
C ALA A 13 -17.52 19.20 7.69
N GLY A 14 -18.40 19.53 8.63
CA GLY A 14 -18.34 19.02 10.01
C GLY A 14 -18.44 17.49 10.08
N GLY A 15 -19.25 16.88 9.21
CA GLY A 15 -19.43 15.42 9.12
C GLY A 15 -18.15 14.66 8.79
N PHE A 16 -17.20 15.28 8.07
CA PHE A 16 -15.94 14.65 7.67
C PHE A 16 -14.77 14.89 8.63
N SER A 17 -14.95 15.63 9.72
CA SER A 17 -13.87 16.01 10.64
C SER A 17 -13.04 14.82 11.15
N ARG A 18 -13.69 13.68 11.45
CA ARG A 18 -12.99 12.44 11.87
C ARG A 18 -12.13 11.84 10.76
N LEU A 19 -12.65 11.76 9.54
CA LEU A 19 -11.93 11.21 8.39
C LEU A 19 -10.77 12.13 7.99
N LEU A 20 -10.96 13.45 8.07
CA LEU A 20 -9.89 14.43 7.88
C LEU A 20 -8.79 14.24 8.92
N GLY A 21 -9.14 14.09 10.20
CA GLY A 21 -8.18 13.82 11.27
C GLY A 21 -7.39 12.52 11.08
N PHE A 22 -8.01 11.48 10.53
CA PHE A 22 -7.33 10.24 10.17
C PHE A 22 -6.38 10.45 8.98
N ALA A 23 -6.87 11.06 7.90
CA ALA A 23 -6.09 11.30 6.68
C ALA A 23 -4.85 12.16 6.94
N LEU A 24 -4.95 13.18 7.79
CA LEU A 24 -3.82 14.03 8.17
C LEU A 24 -2.73 13.28 8.95
N LYS A 25 -3.09 12.21 9.67
CA LYS A 25 -2.14 11.38 10.43
C LYS A 25 -1.57 10.24 9.61
N TRP A 26 -2.17 9.92 8.46
CA TRP A 26 -1.74 8.81 7.63
C TRP A 26 -0.33 9.07 7.09
N GLN A 27 0.52 8.06 7.21
CA GLN A 27 1.87 8.06 6.67
C GLN A 27 1.92 7.01 5.58
N LYS A 28 2.42 7.38 4.39
CA LYS A 28 2.59 6.44 3.28
C LYS A 28 3.53 5.31 3.74
N PRO A 29 3.07 4.05 3.76
CA PRO A 29 3.94 2.94 4.10
C PRO A 29 5.06 2.80 3.05
N SER A 30 6.23 2.34 3.49
CA SER A 30 7.30 1.92 2.59
C SER A 30 7.17 0.44 2.29
N PHE A 31 7.41 0.05 1.04
CA PHE A 31 7.40 -1.35 0.65
C PHE A 31 8.52 -2.09 1.41
N PRO A 32 8.23 -3.17 2.15
CA PRO A 32 9.14 -3.68 3.17
C PRO A 32 10.19 -4.68 2.66
N ILE A 33 10.20 -5.01 1.37
CA ILE A 33 11.20 -5.90 0.75
C ILE A 33 11.90 -5.23 -0.44
N LYS A 34 13.11 -5.69 -0.74
CA LYS A 34 13.97 -5.24 -1.83
C LYS A 34 14.42 -6.43 -2.67
N GLY A 35 15.01 -6.14 -3.83
CA GLY A 35 15.55 -7.20 -4.71
C GLY A 35 16.59 -8.10 -4.03
N ALA A 36 17.37 -7.57 -3.07
CA ALA A 36 18.32 -8.37 -2.30
C ALA A 36 17.65 -9.51 -1.53
N ASP A 37 16.44 -9.28 -0.99
CA ASP A 37 15.71 -10.32 -0.27
C ASP A 37 15.29 -11.47 -1.20
N LEU A 38 14.96 -11.17 -2.47
CA LEU A 38 14.65 -12.20 -3.46
C LEU A 38 15.90 -12.98 -3.88
N ILE A 39 17.06 -12.32 -3.94
CA ILE A 39 18.35 -12.98 -4.23
C ILE A 39 18.69 -13.96 -3.09
N GLU A 40 18.47 -13.58 -1.83
CA GLU A 40 18.63 -14.47 -0.68
C GLU A 40 17.69 -15.69 -0.73
N LEU A 41 16.52 -15.55 -1.35
CA LEU A 41 15.60 -16.66 -1.64
C LEU A 41 16.01 -17.51 -2.86
N GLY A 42 17.14 -17.22 -3.50
CA GLY A 42 17.67 -17.99 -4.63
C GLY A 42 17.30 -17.45 -6.01
N ALA A 43 16.71 -16.25 -6.11
CA ALA A 43 16.40 -15.65 -7.40
C ALA A 43 17.66 -15.17 -8.14
N ALA A 44 17.75 -15.49 -9.43
CA ALA A 44 18.80 -14.95 -10.29
C ALA A 44 18.57 -13.45 -10.57
N PRO A 45 19.62 -12.60 -10.50
CA PRO A 45 19.52 -11.20 -10.90
C PRO A 45 19.07 -11.06 -12.36
N GLY A 46 18.11 -10.18 -12.63
CA GLY A 46 17.66 -9.88 -13.99
C GLY A 46 16.26 -9.30 -14.08
N PRO A 47 15.75 -9.09 -15.31
CA PRO A 47 14.44 -8.47 -15.55
C PRO A 47 13.27 -9.20 -14.89
N LYS A 48 13.34 -10.54 -14.79
CA LYS A 48 12.33 -11.36 -14.11
C LYS A 48 12.22 -11.02 -12.63
N LEU A 49 13.34 -10.82 -11.93
CA LEU A 49 13.35 -10.44 -10.51
C LEU A 49 12.64 -9.10 -10.30
N GLY A 50 12.94 -8.11 -11.13
CA GLY A 50 12.27 -6.80 -11.08
C GLY A 50 10.77 -6.90 -11.35
N ALA A 51 10.36 -7.74 -12.30
CA ALA A 51 8.95 -7.99 -12.58
C ALA A 51 8.23 -8.66 -11.39
N THR A 52 8.85 -9.66 -10.76
CA THR A 52 8.32 -10.30 -9.55
C THR A 52 8.20 -9.28 -8.41
N LEU A 53 9.22 -8.46 -8.17
CA LEU A 53 9.18 -7.43 -7.12
C LEU A 53 8.05 -6.42 -7.35
N LYS A 54 7.83 -6.00 -8.60
CA LYS A 54 6.74 -5.09 -8.98
C LYS A 54 5.36 -5.72 -8.79
N ASN A 55 5.21 -7.01 -9.06
CA ASN A 55 3.96 -7.73 -8.82
C ASN A 55 3.67 -7.85 -7.32
N LEU A 56 4.69 -8.14 -6.50
CA LEU A 56 4.56 -8.17 -5.04
C LEU A 56 4.20 -6.79 -4.46
N GLU A 57 4.78 -5.71 -4.98
CA GLU A 57 4.41 -4.35 -4.58
C GLU A 57 2.94 -4.05 -4.91
N ARG A 58 2.47 -4.48 -6.08
CA ARG A 58 1.04 -4.35 -6.45
C ARG A 58 0.13 -5.10 -5.49
N GLU A 59 0.42 -6.37 -5.20
CA GLU A 59 -0.37 -7.17 -4.26
C GLU A 59 -0.39 -6.55 -2.86
N TRP A 60 0.73 -5.99 -2.42
CA TRP A 60 0.82 -5.26 -1.15
C TRP A 60 -0.08 -4.02 -1.14
N VAL A 61 -0.07 -3.21 -2.20
CA VAL A 61 -0.98 -2.05 -2.33
C VAL A 61 -2.44 -2.49 -2.36
N ASP A 62 -2.77 -3.54 -3.12
CA ASP A 62 -4.12 -4.09 -3.26
C ASP A 62 -4.64 -4.64 -1.91
N SER A 63 -3.75 -5.13 -1.05
CA SER A 63 -4.05 -5.55 0.32
C SER A 63 -4.23 -4.38 1.31
N ALA A 64 -4.26 -3.14 0.84
CA ALA A 64 -4.21 -1.93 1.67
C ALA A 64 -3.01 -1.91 2.63
N PHE A 65 -1.84 -2.33 2.12
CA PHE A 65 -0.57 -2.39 2.85
C PHE A 65 -0.54 -3.38 4.03
N ALA A 66 -1.47 -4.35 4.06
CA ALA A 66 -1.61 -5.28 5.18
C ALA A 66 -0.52 -6.37 5.23
N MET A 67 0.13 -6.68 4.10
CA MET A 67 1.19 -7.69 4.09
C MET A 67 2.47 -7.14 4.72
N ASP A 68 2.92 -7.77 5.79
CA ASP A 68 4.22 -7.50 6.39
C ASP A 68 5.37 -8.11 5.57
N ARG A 69 6.61 -7.87 6.02
CA ARG A 69 7.81 -8.41 5.37
C ARG A 69 7.76 -9.94 5.26
N GLY A 70 7.31 -10.65 6.30
CA GLY A 70 7.28 -12.11 6.32
C GLY A 70 6.27 -12.68 5.31
N ALA A 71 5.08 -12.10 5.26
CA ALA A 71 4.05 -12.45 4.29
C ALA A 71 4.53 -12.22 2.85
N LEU A 72 5.21 -11.10 2.60
CA LEU A 72 5.78 -10.78 1.29
C LEU A 72 6.91 -11.73 0.87
N LEU A 73 7.78 -12.13 1.79
CA LEU A 73 8.83 -13.12 1.49
C LEU A 73 8.25 -14.51 1.20
N LYS A 74 7.23 -14.93 1.95
CA LYS A 74 6.53 -16.19 1.67
C LYS A 74 5.88 -16.16 0.29
N ARG A 75 5.22 -15.05 -0.05
CA ARG A 75 4.61 -14.85 -1.36
C ARG A 75 5.65 -14.79 -2.48
N ALA A 76 6.82 -14.20 -2.20
CA ALA A 76 7.96 -14.14 -3.12
C ALA A 76 8.50 -15.55 -3.42
N ALA A 77 8.69 -16.39 -2.40
CA ALA A 77 9.12 -17.78 -2.59
C ALA A 77 8.15 -18.54 -3.50
N GLN A 78 6.84 -18.43 -3.26
CA GLN A 78 5.81 -19.02 -4.11
C GLN A 78 5.85 -18.49 -5.56
N ALA A 79 6.17 -17.21 -5.75
CA ALA A 79 6.27 -16.61 -7.08
C ALA A 79 7.54 -17.03 -7.85
N LEU A 80 8.59 -17.49 -7.15
CA LEU A 80 9.84 -17.97 -7.75
C LEU A 80 9.76 -19.46 -8.13
N GLU A 81 8.88 -20.23 -7.49
CA GLU A 81 8.61 -21.63 -7.81
C GLU A 81 7.68 -21.83 -9.02
N ALA A 82 6.92 -20.78 -9.38
CA ALA A 82 5.96 -20.77 -10.49
C ALA A 82 6.61 -20.40 -11.84
#